data_AF-A0A5B0B143-F1
#
_entry.id   AF-A0A5B0B143-F1
#
_cell.length_a   1.000
_cell.length_b   1.000
_cell.length_c   1.000
_cell.angle_alpha   90.00
_cell.angle_beta   90.00
_cell.angle_gamma   90.00
#
_symmetry.space_group_name_H-M   'P 1'
#
loop_
_entity.id
_entity.type
_entity.pdbx_description
1 polymer ?
#
loop_
_entity_poly.entity_id
_entity_poly.type
_entity_poly.pdbx_seq_one_letter_code
_entity_poly.pdbx_strand_id
1 'polypeptide(L)'
;TSAPPALLTGDHHRAAHAVAGRTGIPADGVRADLLPHQKAEAVRDLGGQVLFVGDGVNDAPALAAAHTGIAMGRGGSDLALETADAVLVHDDLTAVPKAVALSRRARRLVVQNLCLAGAFIAVLVVWDLAWHLPLPLGVAGHEGSTILVGLNGLRLLRESAWRE
;
A
#
# COMPACT_ATOMS: atom_id res chain seq x y z
N THR A 1 1.21 7.82 7.50
CA THR A 1 -0.21 8.14 7.30
C THR A 1 -0.48 9.47 7.97
N SER A 2 -1.32 10.34 7.41
CA SER A 2 -1.60 11.67 8.01
C SER A 2 -2.75 11.63 9.02
N ALA A 3 -3.64 10.64 8.92
CA ALA A 3 -4.73 10.42 9.86
C ALA A 3 -4.29 9.51 11.03
N PRO A 4 -4.80 9.73 12.25
CA PRO A 4 -4.61 8.82 13.37
C PRO A 4 -5.28 7.46 13.08
N PRO A 5 -4.76 6.36 13.65
CA PRO A 5 -5.41 5.06 13.55
C PRO A 5 -6.77 5.07 14.26
N ALA A 6 -7.72 4.27 13.75
CA ALA A 6 -9.02 4.04 14.36
C ALA A 6 -9.16 2.55 14.76
N LEU A 7 -9.91 2.28 15.83
CA LEU A 7 -10.22 0.92 16.29
C LEU A 7 -11.69 0.62 16.01
N LEU A 8 -11.95 -0.36 15.14
CA LEU A 8 -13.29 -0.86 14.83
C LEU A 8 -13.45 -2.28 15.40
N THR A 9 -14.33 -2.47 16.39
CA THR A 9 -14.50 -3.77 17.04
C THR A 9 -15.97 -4.09 17.32
N GLY A 10 -16.28 -5.39 17.37
CA GLY A 10 -17.57 -5.91 17.85
C GLY A 10 -17.61 -6.11 19.37
N ASP A 11 -16.48 -5.93 20.07
CA ASP A 11 -16.43 -6.01 21.53
C ASP A 11 -17.12 -4.80 22.19
N HIS A 12 -17.49 -4.98 23.45
CA HIS A 12 -18.11 -3.92 24.24
C HIS A 12 -17.18 -2.73 24.47
N HIS A 13 -17.76 -1.53 24.51
CA HIS A 13 -17.05 -0.26 24.73
C HIS A 13 -15.94 -0.29 25.79
N ARG A 14 -16.17 -0.92 26.95
CA ARG A 14 -15.17 -0.98 28.03
C ARG A 14 -13.87 -1.69 27.59
N ALA A 15 -13.99 -2.81 26.88
CA ALA A 15 -12.84 -3.56 26.39
C ALA A 15 -12.13 -2.77 25.28
N ALA A 16 -12.91 -2.22 24.34
CA ALA A 16 -12.40 -1.43 23.22
C ALA A 16 -11.57 -0.22 23.69
N HIS A 17 -12.11 0.58 24.61
CA HIS A 17 -11.39 1.75 25.15
C HIS A 17 -10.18 1.36 26.01
N ALA A 18 -10.23 0.23 26.73
CA ALA A 18 -9.08 -0.26 27.48
C ALA A 18 -7.92 -0.63 26.56
N VAL A 19 -8.18 -1.30 25.43
CA VAL A 19 -7.17 -1.63 24.42
C VAL A 19 -6.65 -0.35 23.75
N ALA A 20 -7.54 0.54 23.31
CA ALA A 20 -7.19 1.81 22.68
C ALA A 20 -6.26 2.66 23.56
N GLY A 21 -6.54 2.74 24.86
CA GLY A 21 -5.70 3.47 25.82
C GLY A 21 -4.28 2.87 25.96
N ARG A 22 -4.13 1.55 25.81
CA ARG A 22 -2.83 0.88 25.85
C ARG A 22 -2.03 1.02 24.55
N THR A 23 -2.71 1.20 23.42
CA THR A 23 -2.10 1.31 22.09
C THR A 23 -1.95 2.75 21.60
N GLY A 24 -2.44 3.73 22.36
CA GLY A 24 -2.36 5.14 22.00
C GLY A 24 -3.36 5.56 20.91
N ILE A 25 -4.41 4.77 20.70
CA ILE A 25 -5.50 5.14 19.78
C ILE A 25 -6.39 6.18 20.47
N PRO A 26 -6.64 7.34 19.85
CA PRO A 26 -7.52 8.36 20.40
C PRO A 26 -8.92 7.83 20.69
N ALA A 27 -9.57 8.28 21.77
CA ALA A 27 -10.87 7.77 22.21
C ALA A 27 -12.00 8.04 21.19
N ASP A 28 -11.90 9.15 20.45
CA ASP A 28 -12.77 9.53 19.32
C ASP A 28 -12.57 8.63 18.08
N GLY A 29 -11.43 7.94 17.99
CA GLY A 29 -11.13 6.95 16.96
C GLY A 29 -11.64 5.54 17.26
N VAL A 30 -12.35 5.32 18.37
CA VAL A 30 -12.86 3.99 18.77
C VAL A 30 -14.34 3.87 18.42
N ARG A 31 -14.69 2.83 17.65
CA ARG A 31 -16.09 2.42 17.41
C ARG A 31 -16.23 0.95 17.83
N ALA A 32 -17.04 0.73 18.86
CA ALA A 32 -17.24 -0.55 19.53
C ALA A 32 -18.68 -1.07 19.29
N ASP A 33 -18.97 -2.30 19.73
CA ASP A 33 -20.28 -2.95 19.58
C ASP A 33 -20.77 -3.00 18.12
N LEU A 34 -19.84 -3.05 17.16
CA LEU A 34 -20.14 -3.06 15.73
C LEU A 34 -20.45 -4.45 15.20
N LEU A 35 -21.55 -4.56 14.46
CA LEU A 35 -21.84 -5.68 13.58
C LEU A 35 -20.95 -5.63 12.31
N PRO A 36 -20.74 -6.76 11.60
CA PRO A 36 -19.89 -6.80 10.40
C PRO A 36 -20.21 -5.75 9.33
N HIS A 37 -21.51 -5.50 9.06
CA HIS A 37 -21.92 -4.49 8.08
C HIS A 37 -21.65 -3.06 8.57
N GLN A 38 -21.77 -2.81 9.87
CA GLN A 38 -21.48 -1.52 10.49
C GLN A 38 -19.98 -1.21 10.48
N LYS A 39 -19.11 -2.23 10.55
CA LYS A 39 -17.68 -2.04 10.30
C LYS A 39 -17.42 -1.55 8.87
N ALA A 40 -18.08 -2.14 7.88
CA ALA A 40 -17.94 -1.72 6.48
C ALA A 40 -18.44 -0.29 6.24
N GLU A 41 -19.58 0.08 6.83
CA GLU A 41 -20.08 1.45 6.81
C GLU A 41 -19.09 2.41 7.48
N ALA A 42 -18.57 2.03 8.65
CA ALA A 42 -17.59 2.84 9.36
C ALA A 42 -16.32 3.10 8.52
N VAL A 43 -15.84 2.10 7.77
CA VAL A 43 -14.72 2.26 6.83
C VAL A 43 -15.05 3.27 5.72
N ARG A 44 -16.28 3.24 5.18
CA ARG A 44 -16.71 4.21 4.15
C ARG A 44 -16.83 5.63 4.73
N ASP A 45 -17.33 5.75 5.96
CA ASP A 45 -17.50 7.04 6.65
C ASP A 45 -16.17 7.74 6.95
N LEU A 46 -15.09 6.98 7.18
CA LEU A 46 -13.76 7.55 7.38
C LEU A 46 -13.28 8.33 6.13
N GLY A 47 -13.76 7.96 4.94
CA GLY A 47 -13.43 8.61 3.68
C GLY A 47 -11.94 8.54 3.32
N GLY A 48 -11.60 9.05 2.13
CA GLY A 48 -10.22 9.03 1.63
C GLY A 48 -9.63 7.62 1.52
N GLN A 49 -8.30 7.50 1.41
CA GLN A 49 -7.64 6.20 1.25
C GLN A 49 -7.45 5.48 2.58
N VAL A 50 -8.36 4.54 2.88
CA VAL A 50 -8.34 3.74 4.11
C VAL A 50 -7.60 2.42 3.90
N LEU A 51 -6.63 2.15 4.78
CA LEU A 51 -6.02 0.83 4.96
C LEU A 51 -6.70 0.15 6.14
N PHE A 52 -7.39 -0.97 5.90
CA PHE A 52 -8.04 -1.75 6.95
C PHE A 52 -7.23 -3.03 7.22
N VAL A 53 -7.05 -3.37 8.50
CA VAL A 53 -6.35 -4.59 8.93
C VAL A 53 -7.32 -5.40 9.79
N GLY A 54 -7.53 -6.67 9.44
CA GLY A 54 -8.45 -7.57 10.14
C GLY A 54 -8.03 -9.03 10.06
N ASP A 55 -8.70 -9.90 10.80
CA ASP A 55 -8.31 -11.30 10.96
C ASP A 55 -9.44 -12.31 10.73
N GLY A 56 -10.66 -11.89 10.44
CA GLY A 56 -11.79 -12.83 10.43
C GLY A 56 -12.88 -12.58 9.39
N VAL A 57 -13.84 -13.52 9.36
CA VAL A 57 -15.04 -13.48 8.49
C VAL A 57 -15.83 -12.20 8.73
N ASN A 58 -15.88 -11.75 9.99
CA ASN A 58 -16.56 -10.53 10.42
C ASN A 58 -15.95 -9.26 9.82
N ASP A 59 -14.70 -9.33 9.38
CA ASP A 59 -13.95 -8.21 8.83
C ASP A 59 -13.93 -8.22 7.30
N ALA A 60 -14.31 -9.31 6.64
CA ALA A 60 -14.36 -9.40 5.18
C ALA A 60 -15.16 -8.24 4.52
N PRO A 61 -16.35 -7.84 5.03
CA PRO A 61 -17.07 -6.68 4.48
C PRO A 61 -16.30 -5.36 4.63
N ALA A 62 -15.54 -5.21 5.71
CA ALA A 62 -14.73 -4.01 5.98
C ALA A 62 -13.44 -3.99 5.15
N LEU A 63 -12.80 -5.15 4.96
CA LEU A 63 -11.68 -5.36 4.03
C LEU A 63 -12.09 -4.98 2.61
N ALA A 64 -13.25 -5.45 2.14
CA ALA A 64 -13.78 -5.14 0.82
C ALA A 64 -14.16 -3.66 0.65
N ALA A 65 -14.57 -2.98 1.73
CA ALA A 65 -14.92 -1.56 1.70
C ALA A 65 -13.70 -0.63 1.76
N ALA A 66 -12.54 -1.14 2.21
CA ALA A 66 -11.32 -0.36 2.32
C ALA A 66 -10.67 -0.13 0.96
N HIS A 67 -9.78 0.86 0.87
CA HIS A 67 -8.97 1.06 -0.34
C HIS A 67 -7.84 0.04 -0.43
N THR A 68 -7.42 -0.47 0.72
CA THR A 68 -6.48 -1.57 0.81
C THR A 68 -6.83 -2.38 2.05
N GLY A 69 -7.12 -3.67 1.86
CA GLY A 69 -7.37 -4.63 2.93
C GLY A 69 -6.13 -5.47 3.21
N ILE A 70 -5.75 -5.58 4.49
CA ILE A 70 -4.70 -6.50 4.95
C ILE A 70 -5.31 -7.52 5.90
N ALA A 71 -5.22 -8.80 5.55
CA ALA A 71 -5.62 -9.89 6.44
C ALA A 71 -4.44 -10.41 7.27
N MET A 72 -4.69 -10.82 8.52
CA MET A 72 -3.71 -11.56 9.33
C MET A 72 -3.78 -13.06 9.01
N GLY A 73 -2.64 -13.69 8.74
CA GLY A 73 -2.58 -14.99 8.06
C GLY A 73 -2.72 -16.23 8.94
N ARG A 74 -2.40 -16.17 10.25
CA ARG A 74 -2.51 -17.35 11.13
C ARG A 74 -3.87 -17.44 11.82
N GLY A 75 -4.54 -16.31 12.06
CA GLY A 75 -5.92 -16.22 12.54
C GLY A 75 -6.98 -16.01 11.44
N GLY A 76 -6.53 -15.68 10.22
CA GLY A 76 -7.33 -15.34 9.05
C GLY A 76 -8.31 -16.42 8.63
N SER A 77 -9.61 -16.13 8.66
CA SER A 77 -10.58 -16.99 7.97
C SER A 77 -10.36 -16.98 6.45
N ASP A 78 -10.66 -18.07 5.75
CA ASP A 78 -10.54 -18.19 4.28
C ASP A 78 -11.18 -17.01 3.54
N LEU A 79 -12.36 -16.57 3.97
CA LEU A 79 -13.05 -15.42 3.36
C LEU A 79 -12.27 -14.11 3.47
N ALA A 80 -11.59 -13.87 4.58
CA ALA A 80 -10.76 -12.68 4.77
C ALA A 80 -9.51 -12.73 3.89
N LEU A 81 -8.92 -13.92 3.70
CA LEU A 81 -7.77 -14.13 2.83
C LEU A 81 -8.12 -13.93 1.34
N GLU A 82 -9.29 -14.37 0.91
CA GLU A 82 -9.78 -14.15 -0.46
C GLU A 82 -10.12 -12.68 -0.75
N THR A 83 -10.53 -11.94 0.27
CA THR A 83 -10.99 -10.55 0.12
C THR A 83 -9.83 -9.53 0.22
N ALA A 84 -8.76 -9.86 0.95
CA ALA A 84 -7.68 -8.92 1.22
C ALA A 84 -6.72 -8.73 0.03
N ASP A 85 -6.21 -7.52 -0.14
CA ASP A 85 -5.17 -7.21 -1.14
C ASP A 85 -3.78 -7.74 -0.74
N ALA A 86 -3.56 -7.89 0.57
CA ALA A 86 -2.32 -8.44 1.10
C ALA A 86 -2.57 -9.25 2.38
N VAL A 87 -1.69 -10.21 2.65
CA VAL A 87 -1.76 -11.07 3.82
C VAL A 87 -0.47 -10.96 4.64
N LEU A 88 -0.60 -10.74 5.94
CA LEU A 88 0.51 -10.86 6.88
C LEU A 88 0.68 -12.33 7.24
N VAL A 89 1.75 -12.95 6.75
CA VAL A 89 2.03 -14.39 6.99
C VAL A 89 2.16 -14.74 8.48
N HIS A 90 2.58 -13.76 9.29
CA HIS A 90 2.71 -13.89 10.73
C HIS A 90 1.73 -12.91 11.39
N ASP A 91 1.22 -13.24 12.58
CA ASP A 91 0.37 -12.35 13.38
C ASP A 91 1.22 -11.23 14.02
N ASP A 92 1.87 -10.44 13.19
CA ASP A 92 2.77 -9.35 13.57
C ASP A 92 2.32 -8.05 12.89
N LEU A 93 1.55 -7.24 13.63
CA LEU A 93 1.09 -5.93 13.18
C LEU A 93 2.24 -4.95 12.92
N THR A 94 3.46 -5.20 13.42
CA THR A 94 4.62 -4.35 13.12
C THR A 94 5.07 -4.47 11.66
N ALA A 95 4.59 -5.48 10.93
CA ALA A 95 4.80 -5.61 9.49
C ALA A 95 4.00 -4.58 8.68
N VAL A 96 2.87 -4.07 9.19
CA VAL A 96 2.02 -3.11 8.46
C VAL A 96 2.76 -1.80 8.17
N PRO A 97 3.38 -1.11 9.14
CA PRO A 97 4.19 0.08 8.85
C PRO A 97 5.31 -0.18 7.85
N LYS A 98 5.98 -1.33 7.93
CA LYS A 98 7.07 -1.72 7.01
C LYS A 98 6.55 -1.89 5.58
N ALA A 99 5.43 -2.57 5.40
CA ALA A 99 4.77 -2.75 4.10
C ALA A 99 4.35 -1.39 3.51
N VAL A 100 3.78 -0.49 4.31
CA VAL A 100 3.41 0.87 3.87
C VAL A 100 4.65 1.68 3.48
N ALA A 101 5.73 1.61 4.25
CA ALA A 101 6.99 2.29 3.95
C ALA A 101 7.61 1.77 2.64
N LEU A 102 7.62 0.46 2.44
CA LEU A 102 8.10 -0.19 1.22
C LEU A 102 7.26 0.21 0.01
N SER A 103 5.93 0.19 0.11
CA SER A 103 5.02 0.63 -0.95
C SER A 103 5.28 2.08 -1.37
N ARG A 104 5.52 2.97 -0.40
CA ARG A 104 5.90 4.37 -0.68
C ARG A 104 7.26 4.48 -1.38
N ARG A 105 8.25 3.68 -0.98
CA ARG A 105 9.57 3.61 -1.65
C ARG A 105 9.41 3.12 -3.09
N ALA A 106 8.65 2.04 -3.30
CA ALA A 106 8.36 1.48 -4.61
C ALA A 106 7.67 2.50 -5.52
N ARG A 107 6.65 3.21 -5.02
CA ARG A 107 5.96 4.26 -5.78
C ARG A 107 6.90 5.37 -6.24
N ARG A 108 7.85 5.79 -5.41
CA ARG A 108 8.87 6.79 -5.80
C ARG A 108 9.77 6.27 -6.93
N LEU A 109 10.20 5.01 -6.86
CA LEU A 109 11.00 4.39 -7.92
C LEU A 109 10.23 4.27 -9.23
N VAL A 110 8.94 3.91 -9.18
CA VAL A 110 8.08 3.87 -10.38
C VAL A 110 7.98 5.25 -11.02
N VAL A 111 7.75 6.30 -10.23
CA VAL A 111 7.70 7.68 -10.76
C VAL A 111 9.04 8.10 -11.35
N GLN A 112 10.17 7.77 -10.69
CA GLN A 112 11.51 8.03 -11.24
C GLN A 112 11.73 7.34 -12.59
N ASN A 113 11.34 6.06 -12.69
CA ASN A 113 11.45 5.28 -13.92
C ASN A 113 10.58 5.86 -15.04
N LEU A 114 9.36 6.28 -14.73
CA LEU A 114 8.47 6.91 -15.70
C LEU A 114 9.02 8.26 -16.18
N CYS A 115 9.55 9.09 -15.28
CA CYS A 115 10.21 10.34 -15.64
C CYS A 115 11.46 10.10 -16.51
N LEU A 116 12.28 9.12 -16.15
CA LEU A 116 13.49 8.78 -16.91
C LEU A 116 13.14 8.29 -18.32
N ALA A 117 12.24 7.31 -18.44
CA ALA A 117 11.78 6.79 -19.73
C ALA A 117 11.15 7.90 -20.58
N GLY A 118 10.27 8.71 -19.98
CA GLY A 118 9.63 9.84 -20.65
C GLY A 118 10.62 10.89 -21.14
N ALA A 119 11.67 11.18 -20.36
CA ALA A 119 12.73 12.11 -20.76
C ALA A 119 13.53 11.59 -21.96
N PHE A 120 13.90 10.31 -21.97
CA PHE A 120 14.58 9.70 -23.12
C PHE A 120 13.72 9.75 -24.38
N ILE A 121 12.45 9.37 -24.29
CA ILE A 121 11.51 9.43 -25.41
C ILE A 121 11.39 10.87 -25.92
N ALA A 122 11.18 11.83 -25.04
CA ALA A 122 11.04 13.25 -25.41
C ALA A 122 12.30 13.78 -26.10
N VAL A 123 13.49 13.46 -25.59
CA VAL A 123 14.77 13.87 -26.21
C VAL A 123 14.95 13.26 -27.59
N LEU A 124 14.69 11.96 -27.76
CA LEU A 124 14.84 11.28 -29.03
C LEU A 124 13.85 11.80 -30.08
N VAL A 125 12.60 12.03 -29.69
CA VAL A 125 11.57 12.61 -30.57
C VAL A 125 11.92 14.05 -30.97
N VAL A 126 12.33 14.89 -30.02
CA VAL A 126 12.73 16.28 -30.33
C VAL A 126 13.94 16.32 -31.24
N TRP A 127 14.93 15.44 -31.02
CA TRP A 127 16.08 15.32 -31.91
C TRP A 127 15.62 14.94 -33.32
N ASP A 128 14.86 13.86 -33.49
CA ASP A 128 14.41 13.38 -34.80
C ASP A 128 13.56 14.41 -35.58
N LEU A 129 12.82 15.26 -34.87
CA LEU A 129 12.06 16.34 -35.50
C LEU A 129 12.92 17.56 -35.87
N ALA A 130 13.90 17.92 -35.05
CA ALA A 130 14.73 19.10 -35.26
C ALA A 130 15.92 18.81 -36.21
N TRP A 131 16.38 17.56 -36.25
CA TRP A 131 17.53 17.09 -37.04
C TRP A 131 17.33 15.64 -37.47
N HIS A 132 18.21 15.14 -38.35
CA HIS A 132 18.21 13.72 -38.68
C HIS A 132 18.81 12.89 -37.54
N LEU A 133 17.99 12.05 -36.89
CA LEU A 133 18.45 11.01 -35.98
C LEU A 133 18.69 9.70 -36.76
N PRO A 134 19.93 9.17 -36.79
CA PRO A 134 20.18 7.86 -37.40
C PRO A 134 19.47 6.74 -36.61
N LEU A 135 18.81 5.82 -37.32
CA LEU A 135 18.09 4.69 -36.71
C LEU A 135 18.91 3.90 -35.66
N PRO A 136 20.19 3.56 -35.89
CA PRO A 136 20.98 2.84 -34.88
C PRO A 136 21.14 3.61 -33.57
N LEU A 137 21.26 4.94 -33.63
CA LEU A 137 21.36 5.79 -32.44
C LEU A 137 20.01 5.90 -31.72
N GLY A 138 18.91 5.98 -32.46
CA GLY A 138 17.55 5.94 -31.88
C GLY A 138 17.30 4.65 -31.12
N VAL A 139 17.62 3.50 -31.72
CA VAL A 139 17.50 2.19 -31.06
C VAL A 139 18.41 2.10 -29.84
N ALA A 140 19.70 2.49 -29.96
CA ALA A 140 20.63 2.46 -28.84
C ALA A 140 20.18 3.36 -27.67
N GLY A 141 19.61 4.53 -27.96
CA GLY A 141 19.05 5.41 -26.94
C GLY A 141 17.83 4.83 -26.25
N HIS A 142 16.91 4.23 -27.01
CA HIS A 142 15.73 3.56 -26.48
C HIS A 142 16.11 2.39 -25.57
N GLU A 143 16.92 1.45 -26.07
CA GLU A 143 17.34 0.27 -25.32
C GLU A 143 18.30 0.63 -24.17
N GLY A 144 19.12 1.66 -24.33
CA GLY A 144 19.92 2.19 -23.22
C GLY A 144 19.04 2.68 -22.06
N SER A 145 17.92 3.33 -22.38
CA SER A 145 16.97 3.81 -21.37
C SER A 145 16.27 2.66 -20.63
N THR A 146 15.95 1.55 -21.30
CA THR A 146 15.31 0.38 -20.66
C THR A 146 16.26 -0.27 -19.66
N ILE A 147 17.56 -0.36 -19.99
CA ILE A 147 18.60 -0.85 -19.08
C ILE A 147 18.70 0.06 -17.85
N LEU A 148 18.75 1.39 -18.03
CA LEU A 148 18.85 2.33 -16.91
C LEU A 148 17.63 2.25 -15.97
N VAL A 149 16.43 2.17 -16.54
CA VAL A 149 15.16 1.97 -15.80
C VAL A 149 15.20 0.65 -15.03
N GLY A 150 15.67 -0.42 -15.65
CA GLY A 150 15.85 -1.74 -15.02
C GLY A 150 16.81 -1.68 -13.83
N LEU A 151 17.99 -1.09 -14.02
CA LEU A 151 18.99 -0.90 -12.96
C LEU A 151 18.45 -0.07 -11.79
N ASN A 152 17.68 0.99 -12.07
CA ASN A 152 17.05 1.77 -11.01
C ASN A 152 15.99 0.96 -10.25
N GLY A 153 15.25 0.09 -10.94
CA GLY A 153 14.27 -0.83 -10.32
C GLY A 153 14.93 -1.82 -9.35
N LEU A 154 16.10 -2.36 -9.69
CA LEU A 154 16.85 -3.31 -8.85
C LEU A 154 17.23 -2.76 -7.47
N ARG A 155 17.23 -1.43 -7.29
CA ARG A 155 17.49 -0.80 -5.99
C ARG A 155 16.52 -1.24 -4.90
N LEU A 156 15.29 -1.64 -5.26
CA LEU A 156 14.29 -2.11 -4.30
C LEU A 156 14.58 -3.53 -3.79
N LEU A 157 15.44 -4.30 -4.47
CA LEU A 157 15.82 -5.66 -4.06
C LEU A 157 16.89 -5.70 -2.97
N ARG A 158 17.53 -4.56 -2.65
CA ARG A 158 18.52 -4.51 -1.58
C ARG A 158 17.83 -4.73 -0.23
N GLU A 159 18.39 -5.60 0.61
CA GLU A 159 17.86 -5.85 1.97
C GLU A 159 17.70 -4.58 2.81
N SER A 160 18.50 -3.55 2.54
CA SER A 160 18.36 -2.23 3.18
C SER A 160 16.98 -1.60 2.96
N ALA A 161 16.27 -1.94 1.88
CA ALA A 161 14.91 -1.46 1.63
C ALA A 161 13.88 -2.02 2.62
N TRP A 162 14.20 -3.12 3.33
CA TRP A 162 13.33 -3.82 4.28
C TRP A 162 13.68 -3.56 5.76
N ARG A 163 14.88 -3.03 6.04
CA ARG A 163 15.40 -2.86 7.42
C ARG A 163 15.09 -1.50 8.06
N GLU A 164 14.59 -0.54 7.29
CA GLU A 164 14.13 0.78 7.75
C GLU A 164 12.62 0.83 7.90
#